data_AF-A0AA86MYR1-F1
#
_entry.id   AF-A0AA86MYR1-F1
#
_cell.length_a   1.000
_cell.length_b   1.000
_cell.length_c   1.000
_cell.angle_alpha   90.00
_cell.angle_beta   90.00
_cell.angle_gamma   90.00
#
_symmetry.space_group_name_H-M   'P 1'
#
loop_
_entity.id
_entity.type
_entity.pdbx_description
1 polymer ?
#
loop_
_entity_poly.entity_id
_entity_poly.type
_entity_poly.pdbx_seq_one_letter_code
_entity_poly.pdbx_strand_id
1 'polypeptide(L)'
;MFVRKGKRAVGRIALGAFLWLCSACSSLPGTTLPSESASPHPHLRHARLYLAAADYRRAIDACLEEVRARPSVASYVYLTYVYHALDAYLDDLAKKDQWVGIEQLALSLAGDRPEQLLDPPDILARVAKELIHTSVQKQSDITAAMASRLDAAEVRRLWEEQTAWRRAHPQDWWRSAPEAWRWDSP
;
A
#
# COMPACT_ATOMS: atom_id res chain seq x y z
N MET A 1 -45.88 37.29 6.17
CA MET A 1 -47.14 37.69 5.52
C MET A 1 -46.85 38.06 4.07
N PHE A 2 -47.70 37.59 3.16
CA PHE A 2 -47.64 37.57 1.68
C PHE A 2 -47.42 38.95 1.00
N VAL A 3 -46.50 39.11 0.03
CA VAL A 3 -46.61 38.96 -1.46
C VAL A 3 -47.03 40.23 -2.24
N ARG A 4 -46.17 40.67 -3.19
CA ARG A 4 -46.42 40.94 -4.65
C ARG A 4 -45.18 41.61 -5.28
N LYS A 5 -44.48 41.01 -6.26
CA LYS A 5 -44.72 40.81 -7.72
C LYS A 5 -44.45 42.05 -8.62
N GLY A 6 -43.49 41.90 -9.54
CA GLY A 6 -43.35 42.63 -10.81
C GLY A 6 -42.08 42.16 -11.55
N LYS A 7 -42.12 41.10 -12.37
CA LYS A 7 -42.42 41.02 -13.83
C LYS A 7 -41.41 41.70 -14.78
N ARG A 8 -40.59 40.81 -15.41
CA ARG A 8 -40.26 40.66 -16.86
C ARG A 8 -39.40 41.70 -17.59
N ALA A 9 -38.28 41.22 -18.16
CA ALA A 9 -37.88 41.33 -19.59
C ALA A 9 -36.71 40.33 -19.80
N VAL A 10 -36.84 39.22 -20.54
CA VAL A 10 -36.85 39.08 -22.01
C VAL A 10 -35.60 39.65 -22.66
N GLY A 11 -34.70 38.74 -23.05
CA GLY A 11 -33.53 38.98 -23.90
C GLY A 11 -33.03 37.66 -24.50
N ARG A 12 -33.81 37.10 -25.43
CA ARG A 12 -33.32 36.16 -26.46
C ARG A 12 -32.68 37.00 -27.59
N ILE A 13 -31.97 36.34 -28.51
CA ILE A 13 -31.27 36.82 -29.74
C ILE A 13 -29.75 36.83 -29.49
N ALA A 14 -28.86 36.27 -30.30
CA ALA A 14 -28.90 35.46 -31.52
C ALA A 14 -27.50 34.82 -31.65
N LEU A 15 -27.41 33.56 -32.09
CA LEU A 15 -26.99 33.20 -33.44
C LEU A 15 -25.65 33.83 -33.86
N GLY A 16 -24.59 33.02 -33.76
CA GLY A 16 -23.26 33.33 -34.31
C GLY A 16 -22.59 32.04 -34.75
N ALA A 17 -23.16 31.42 -35.78
CA ALA A 17 -22.52 30.32 -36.50
C ALA A 17 -21.19 30.82 -37.10
N PHE A 18 -20.08 30.27 -36.65
CA PHE A 18 -18.82 30.37 -37.36
C PHE A 18 -18.37 28.96 -37.75
N LEU A 19 -19.00 28.47 -38.81
CA LEU A 19 -18.48 27.39 -39.64
C LEU A 19 -17.23 27.92 -40.33
N TRP A 20 -16.06 27.49 -39.85
CA TRP A 20 -14.86 27.51 -40.68
C TRP A 20 -14.31 26.10 -40.84
N LEU A 21 -14.51 25.64 -42.08
CA LEU A 21 -14.07 24.41 -42.68
C LEU A 21 -12.54 24.50 -42.86
N CYS A 22 -11.76 23.73 -42.11
CA CYS A 22 -10.39 23.37 -42.51
C CYS A 22 -10.22 21.87 -42.40
N SER A 23 -10.71 21.18 -43.44
CA SER A 23 -10.12 19.91 -43.86
C SER A 23 -8.68 20.18 -44.33
N ALA A 24 -7.72 19.80 -43.51
CA ALA A 24 -6.40 19.43 -43.98
C ALA A 24 -5.99 18.17 -43.23
N CYS A 25 -6.03 17.07 -43.96
CA CYS A 25 -5.48 15.78 -43.59
C CYS A 25 -4.00 15.97 -43.27
N SER A 26 -3.61 15.73 -42.03
CA SER A 26 -2.22 15.45 -41.68
C SER A 26 -2.29 14.36 -40.63
N SER A 27 -2.06 13.14 -41.11
CA SER A 27 -1.84 11.93 -40.35
C SER A 27 -0.85 12.21 -39.21
N LEU A 28 -1.38 12.34 -38.00
CA LEU A 28 -0.59 12.23 -36.79
C LEU A 28 -0.08 10.78 -36.73
N PRO A 29 1.25 10.56 -36.63
CA PRO A 29 1.77 9.24 -36.37
C PRO A 29 1.13 8.76 -35.06
N GLY A 30 0.55 7.57 -35.10
CA GLY A 30 0.01 6.93 -33.92
C GLY A 30 1.09 6.92 -32.86
N THR A 31 0.91 7.75 -31.83
CA THR A 31 1.61 7.58 -30.56
C THR A 31 1.15 6.24 -30.03
N THR A 32 1.87 5.19 -30.40
CA THR A 32 1.94 3.99 -29.58
C THR A 32 2.42 4.48 -28.23
N LEU A 33 1.46 4.67 -27.31
CA LEU A 33 1.78 4.71 -25.90
C LEU A 33 2.71 3.51 -25.66
N PRO A 34 3.90 3.68 -25.09
CA PRO A 34 4.67 2.54 -24.66
C PRO A 34 3.71 1.72 -23.79
N SER A 35 3.45 0.48 -24.19
CA SER A 35 2.88 -0.51 -23.29
C SER A 35 3.85 -0.56 -22.13
N GLU A 36 3.53 0.21 -21.08
CA GLU A 36 4.11 0.04 -19.77
C GLU A 36 3.89 -1.44 -19.47
N SER A 37 4.99 -2.18 -19.53
CA SER A 37 5.04 -3.62 -19.37
C SER A 37 4.36 -3.86 -18.02
N ALA A 38 3.12 -4.35 -18.05
CA ALA A 38 2.31 -4.43 -16.86
C ALA A 38 3.03 -5.37 -15.90
N SER A 39 3.68 -4.80 -14.88
CA SER A 39 4.43 -5.58 -13.90
C SER A 39 3.50 -6.70 -13.39
N PRO A 40 3.99 -7.95 -13.28
CA PRO A 40 3.15 -9.08 -12.90
C PRO A 40 2.48 -8.88 -11.53
N HIS A 41 3.07 -8.04 -10.66
CA HIS A 41 2.53 -7.68 -9.35
C HIS A 41 2.57 -6.15 -9.10
N PRO A 42 1.61 -5.38 -9.66
CA PRO A 42 1.62 -3.92 -9.58
C PRO A 42 1.45 -3.43 -8.14
N HIS A 43 0.66 -4.12 -7.30
CA HIS A 43 0.47 -3.69 -5.91
C HIS A 43 1.66 -4.04 -5.02
N LEU A 44 2.39 -5.12 -5.30
CA LEU A 44 3.64 -5.44 -4.58
C LEU A 44 4.73 -4.39 -4.85
N ARG A 45 4.80 -3.86 -6.07
CA ARG A 45 5.68 -2.73 -6.39
C ARG A 45 5.34 -1.50 -5.52
N HIS A 46 4.06 -1.16 -5.39
CA HIS A 46 3.65 -0.07 -4.49
C HIS A 46 3.96 -0.38 -3.03
N ALA A 47 3.72 -1.60 -2.57
CA ALA A 47 4.04 -2.02 -1.22
C ALA A 47 5.53 -1.86 -0.90
N ARG A 48 6.43 -2.16 -1.85
CA ARG A 48 7.88 -1.92 -1.73
C ARG A 48 8.22 -0.44 -1.55
N LEU A 49 7.57 0.45 -2.31
CA LEU A 49 7.77 1.89 -2.19
C LEU A 49 7.28 2.41 -0.82
N TYR A 50 6.12 1.95 -0.36
CA TYR A 50 5.59 2.34 0.95
C TYR A 50 6.44 1.80 2.10
N LEU A 51 6.97 0.58 1.98
CA LEU A 51 7.90 0.00 2.94
C LEU A 51 9.19 0.85 3.06
N ALA A 52 9.76 1.28 1.94
CA ALA A 52 10.93 2.15 1.92
C ALA A 52 10.67 3.51 2.60
N ALA A 53 9.43 4.01 2.52
CA ALA A 53 8.98 5.22 3.18
C ALA A 53 8.57 5.02 4.66
N ALA A 54 8.65 3.79 5.19
CA ALA A 54 8.10 3.40 6.49
C ALA A 54 6.59 3.68 6.67
N ASP A 55 5.83 3.76 5.56
CA ASP A 55 4.37 3.86 5.57
C ASP A 55 3.76 2.44 5.58
N TYR A 56 3.80 1.81 6.76
CA TYR A 56 3.36 0.41 6.92
C TYR A 56 1.87 0.22 6.67
N ARG A 57 1.04 1.21 6.99
CA ARG A 57 -0.39 1.16 6.68
C ARG A 57 -0.60 0.98 5.18
N ARG A 58 -0.04 1.86 4.36
CA ARG A 58 -0.20 1.77 2.90
C ARG A 58 0.49 0.54 2.31
N ALA A 59 1.59 0.10 2.91
CA ALA A 59 2.26 -1.13 2.50
C ALA A 59 1.36 -2.36 2.71
N ILE A 60 0.71 -2.47 3.88
CA ILE A 60 -0.25 -3.55 4.19
C ILE A 60 -1.44 -3.46 3.25
N ASP A 61 -2.05 -2.28 3.08
CA ASP A 61 -3.20 -2.08 2.19
C ASP A 61 -2.88 -2.54 0.76
N ALA A 62 -1.73 -2.13 0.22
CA ALA A 62 -1.31 -2.56 -1.12
C ALA A 62 -1.11 -4.08 -1.22
N CYS A 63 -0.56 -4.72 -0.19
CA CYS A 63 -0.42 -6.18 -0.17
C CYS A 63 -1.78 -6.88 -0.11
N LEU A 64 -2.73 -6.37 0.68
CA LEU A 64 -4.08 -6.91 0.75
C LEU A 64 -4.82 -6.79 -0.57
N GLU A 65 -4.65 -5.67 -1.28
CA GLU A 65 -5.18 -5.51 -2.63
C GLU A 65 -4.57 -6.51 -3.61
N GLU A 66 -3.25 -6.78 -3.54
CA GLU A 66 -2.64 -7.85 -4.35
C GLU A 66 -3.25 -9.22 -4.01
N VAL A 67 -3.38 -9.55 -2.73
CA VAL A 67 -3.97 -10.82 -2.29
C VAL A 67 -5.41 -10.97 -2.77
N ARG A 68 -6.19 -9.89 -2.77
CA ARG A 68 -7.57 -9.87 -3.29
C ARG A 68 -7.61 -10.04 -4.80
N ALA A 69 -6.71 -9.36 -5.52
CA ALA A 69 -6.67 -9.37 -6.98
C ALA A 69 -6.09 -10.68 -7.54
N ARG A 70 -5.01 -11.18 -6.94
CA ARG A 70 -4.19 -12.31 -7.42
C ARG A 70 -3.56 -13.05 -6.23
N PRO A 71 -4.33 -13.89 -5.50
CA PRO A 71 -3.78 -14.67 -4.40
C PRO A 71 -2.70 -15.64 -4.92
N SER A 72 -1.49 -15.47 -4.42
CA SER A 72 -0.30 -16.23 -4.81
C SER A 72 0.64 -16.42 -3.62
N VAL A 73 1.61 -17.33 -3.75
CA VAL A 73 2.66 -17.50 -2.74
C VAL A 73 3.40 -16.18 -2.52
N ALA A 74 3.78 -15.49 -3.60
CA ALA A 74 4.46 -14.20 -3.55
C ALA A 74 3.64 -13.16 -2.77
N SER A 75 2.35 -13.02 -3.05
CA SER A 75 1.50 -12.02 -2.39
C SER A 75 1.37 -12.27 -0.88
N TYR A 76 1.18 -13.53 -0.46
CA TYR A 76 1.08 -13.86 0.97
C TYR A 76 2.44 -13.74 1.68
N VAL A 77 3.52 -14.22 1.06
CA VAL A 77 4.87 -14.09 1.64
C VAL A 77 5.28 -12.64 1.78
N TYR A 78 4.97 -11.78 0.80
CA TYR A 78 5.25 -10.36 0.91
C TYR A 78 4.44 -9.71 2.05
N LEU A 79 3.16 -10.05 2.18
CA LEU A 79 2.33 -9.55 3.28
C LEU A 79 2.89 -9.98 4.65
N THR A 80 3.26 -11.26 4.81
CA THR A 80 3.94 -11.76 6.01
C THR A 80 5.25 -11.00 6.26
N TYR A 81 6.02 -10.71 5.21
CA TYR A 81 7.25 -9.94 5.30
C TYR A 81 7.00 -8.53 5.86
N VAL A 82 5.97 -7.83 5.35
CA VAL A 82 5.62 -6.48 5.79
C VAL A 82 5.22 -6.47 7.27
N TYR A 83 4.50 -7.49 7.75
CA TYR A 83 4.22 -7.62 9.19
C TYR A 83 5.49 -7.81 10.01
N HIS A 84 6.39 -8.72 9.61
CA HIS A 84 7.66 -8.87 10.33
C HIS A 84 8.50 -7.58 10.31
N ALA A 85 8.49 -6.84 9.20
CA ALA A 85 9.20 -5.57 9.07
C ALA A 85 8.59 -4.49 9.98
N LEU A 86 7.26 -4.43 10.09
CA LEU A 86 6.57 -3.54 11.02
C LEU A 86 6.97 -3.81 12.46
N ASP A 87 7.04 -5.08 12.86
CA ASP A 87 7.47 -5.47 14.20
C ASP A 87 8.92 -5.06 14.50
N ALA A 88 9.83 -5.31 13.57
CA ALA A 88 11.23 -4.94 13.71
C ALA A 88 11.44 -3.41 13.73
N TYR A 89 10.66 -2.66 12.95
CA TYR A 89 10.67 -1.21 12.98
C TYR A 89 10.15 -0.66 14.32
N LEU A 90 9.08 -1.25 14.84
CA LEU A 90 8.54 -0.92 16.15
C LEU A 90 9.58 -1.15 17.27
N ASP A 91 10.33 -2.25 17.19
CA ASP A 91 11.44 -2.52 18.10
C ASP A 91 12.61 -1.54 17.95
N ASP A 92 12.94 -1.12 16.72
CA ASP A 92 13.96 -0.09 16.47
C ASP A 92 13.57 1.26 17.08
N LEU A 93 12.31 1.67 16.95
CA LEU A 93 11.79 2.88 17.59
C LEU A 93 11.89 2.79 19.12
N ALA A 94 11.51 1.65 19.70
CA ALA A 94 11.57 1.43 21.13
C ALA A 94 13.03 1.43 21.66
N LYS A 95 13.97 0.81 20.94
CA LYS A 95 15.40 0.81 21.28
C LYS A 95 16.01 2.21 21.27
N LYS A 96 15.46 3.12 20.46
CA LYS A 96 15.90 4.52 20.34
C LYS A 96 15.13 5.48 21.26
N ASP A 97 14.29 4.96 22.16
CA ASP A 97 13.39 5.75 23.02
C ASP A 97 12.47 6.72 22.24
N GLN A 98 12.13 6.38 21.00
CA GLN A 98 11.27 7.20 20.13
C GLN A 98 9.78 6.93 20.37
N TRP A 99 9.32 7.17 21.60
CA TRP A 99 7.94 6.89 22.03
C TRP A 99 6.89 7.65 21.22
N VAL A 100 7.17 8.89 20.82
CA VAL A 100 6.30 9.68 19.94
C VAL A 100 6.16 9.03 18.55
N GLY A 101 7.23 8.43 18.02
CA GLY A 101 7.19 7.71 16.74
C GLY A 101 6.30 6.47 16.82
N ILE A 102 6.31 5.78 17.96
CA ILE A 102 5.42 4.64 18.23
C ILE A 102 3.95 5.10 18.30
N GLU A 103 3.67 6.22 18.96
CA GLU A 103 2.32 6.79 19.02
C GLU A 103 1.81 7.19 17.63
N GLN A 104 2.64 7.86 16.83
CA GLN A 104 2.30 8.23 15.46
C GLN A 104 2.04 7.00 14.58
N LEU A 105 2.87 5.96 14.72
CA LEU A 105 2.67 4.68 14.04
C LEU A 105 1.35 4.03 14.47
N ALA A 106 1.07 3.97 15.77
CA ALA A 106 -0.17 3.43 16.31
C ALA A 106 -1.39 4.18 15.77
N LEU A 107 -1.37 5.51 15.75
CA LEU A 107 -2.42 6.34 15.16
C LEU A 107 -2.58 6.09 13.66
N SER A 108 -1.48 5.88 12.93
CA SER A 108 -1.55 5.56 11.51
C SER A 108 -2.23 4.20 11.25
N LEU A 109 -2.04 3.24 12.15
CA LEU A 109 -2.63 1.91 12.08
C LEU A 109 -4.07 1.87 12.63
N ALA A 110 -4.40 2.76 13.57
CA ALA A 110 -5.72 2.93 14.15
C ALA A 110 -6.67 3.60 13.14
N GLY A 111 -7.49 2.79 12.46
CA GLY A 111 -8.47 3.29 11.50
C GLY A 111 -9.26 2.16 10.83
N ASP A 112 -10.15 2.54 9.92
CA ASP A 112 -11.22 1.69 9.36
C ASP A 112 -10.77 0.49 8.49
N ARG A 113 -9.45 0.24 8.38
CA ARG A 113 -8.79 -1.10 8.41
C ARG A 113 -7.37 -1.11 7.82
N PRO A 114 -6.41 -1.66 8.59
CA PRO A 114 -5.24 -2.36 8.04
C PRO A 114 -4.74 -3.60 8.85
N GLU A 115 -5.47 -4.61 9.33
CA GLU A 115 -6.90 -4.98 9.29
C GLU A 115 -7.48 -5.14 10.72
N GLN A 116 -7.36 -4.08 11.54
CA GLN A 116 -7.71 -3.98 12.97
C GLN A 116 -6.69 -4.58 13.94
N LEU A 117 -5.48 -4.01 13.92
CA LEU A 117 -4.46 -4.26 14.94
C LEU A 117 -4.73 -3.57 16.28
N LEU A 118 -5.52 -2.48 16.30
CA LEU A 118 -5.77 -1.65 17.47
C LEU A 118 -7.20 -1.10 17.45
N ASP A 119 -7.91 -1.20 18.58
CA ASP A 119 -9.03 -0.32 18.91
C ASP A 119 -8.47 0.99 19.51
N PRO A 120 -9.05 2.17 19.25
CA PRO A 120 -8.53 3.43 19.79
C PRO A 120 -9.04 3.69 21.22
N PRO A 121 -8.15 3.62 22.22
CA PRO A 121 -8.17 4.57 23.32
C PRO A 121 -6.89 5.40 23.39
N ASP A 122 -6.92 6.37 24.30
CA ASP A 122 -5.81 7.17 24.80
C ASP A 122 -4.74 6.27 25.45
N ILE A 123 -4.05 5.48 24.64
CA ILE A 123 -3.13 4.42 25.06
C ILE A 123 -1.70 4.97 25.13
N LEU A 124 -1.03 4.71 26.25
CA LEU A 124 0.42 4.96 26.41
C LEU A 124 1.23 4.24 25.33
N ALA A 125 2.26 4.89 24.77
CA ALA A 125 3.13 4.33 23.73
C ALA A 125 3.59 2.87 23.97
N ARG A 126 3.88 2.51 25.24
CA ARG A 126 4.28 1.14 25.61
C ARG A 126 3.17 0.12 25.43
N VAL A 127 1.94 0.46 25.78
CA VAL A 127 0.79 -0.43 25.57
C VAL A 127 0.45 -0.50 24.08
N ALA A 128 0.57 0.61 23.35
CA ALA A 128 0.41 0.61 21.90
C ALA A 128 1.42 -0.33 21.22
N LYS A 129 2.68 -0.32 21.68
CA LYS A 129 3.72 -1.25 21.21
C LYS A 129 3.27 -2.71 21.37
N GLU A 130 2.89 -3.13 22.56
CA GLU A 130 2.53 -4.53 22.84
C GLU A 130 1.29 -4.99 22.06
N LEU A 131 0.31 -4.10 21.89
CA LEU A 131 -0.87 -4.41 21.10
C LEU A 131 -0.55 -4.54 19.61
N ILE A 132 0.28 -3.64 19.05
CA ILE A 132 0.76 -3.77 17.67
C ILE A 132 1.53 -5.08 17.52
N HIS A 133 2.51 -5.34 18.40
CA HIS A 133 3.31 -6.56 18.38
C HIS A 133 2.44 -7.82 18.33
N THR A 134 1.47 -7.94 19.25
CA THR A 134 0.57 -9.09 19.34
C THR A 134 -0.27 -9.25 18.08
N SER A 135 -0.83 -8.15 17.58
CA SER A 135 -1.69 -8.16 16.40
C SER A 135 -0.91 -8.47 15.12
N VAL A 136 0.29 -7.91 14.97
CA VAL A 136 1.20 -8.20 13.85
C VAL A 136 1.57 -9.67 13.84
N GLN A 137 1.96 -10.23 14.99
CA GLN A 137 2.32 -11.65 15.11
C GLN A 137 1.16 -12.56 14.69
N LYS A 138 -0.06 -12.26 15.15
CA LYS A 138 -1.24 -13.02 14.77
C LYS A 138 -1.50 -12.97 13.26
N GLN A 139 -1.38 -11.79 12.64
CA GLN A 139 -1.60 -11.65 11.20
C GLN A 139 -0.48 -12.28 10.37
N SER A 140 0.78 -12.20 10.82
CA SER A 140 1.88 -12.88 10.16
C SER A 140 1.69 -14.40 10.19
N ASP A 141 1.23 -14.97 11.31
CA ASP A 141 0.99 -16.41 11.42
C ASP A 141 -0.13 -16.88 10.48
N ILE A 142 -1.23 -16.11 10.39
CA ILE A 142 -2.34 -16.41 9.48
C ILE A 142 -1.86 -16.35 8.03
N THR A 143 -1.15 -15.30 7.64
CA THR A 143 -0.70 -15.10 6.25
C THR A 143 0.40 -16.09 5.85
N ALA A 144 1.32 -16.43 6.76
CA ALA A 144 2.33 -17.47 6.56
C ALA A 144 1.69 -18.85 6.36
N ALA A 145 0.66 -19.17 7.14
CA ALA A 145 -0.10 -20.41 6.97
C ALA A 145 -0.84 -20.44 5.62
N MET A 146 -1.40 -19.31 5.18
CA MET A 146 -2.04 -19.21 3.86
C MET A 146 -1.04 -19.40 2.72
N ALA A 147 0.14 -18.79 2.80
CA ALA A 147 1.21 -19.01 1.83
C ALA A 147 1.62 -20.49 1.76
N SER A 148 1.83 -21.11 2.92
CA SER A 148 2.27 -22.52 3.03
C SER A 148 1.25 -23.51 2.47
N ARG A 149 -0.04 -23.16 2.52
CA ARG A 149 -1.13 -23.96 1.93
C ARG A 149 -1.12 -23.92 0.40
N LEU A 150 -0.58 -22.86 -0.21
CA LEU A 150 -0.45 -22.77 -1.67
C LEU A 150 0.75 -23.57 -2.17
N ASP A 151 1.93 -23.35 -1.58
CA ASP A 151 3.14 -24.09 -1.90
C ASP A 151 4.17 -24.02 -0.76
N ALA A 152 4.26 -25.09 0.03
CA ALA A 152 5.19 -25.14 1.16
C ALA A 152 6.67 -25.26 0.76
N ALA A 153 6.98 -25.72 -0.46
CA ALA A 153 8.36 -25.83 -0.93
C ALA A 153 8.88 -24.45 -1.33
N GLU A 154 8.08 -23.70 -2.09
CA GLU A 154 8.42 -22.35 -2.51
C GLU A 154 8.47 -21.37 -1.34
N VAL A 155 7.53 -21.45 -0.40
CA VAL A 155 7.55 -20.63 0.83
C VAL A 155 8.84 -20.82 1.62
N ARG A 156 9.30 -22.07 1.78
CA ARG A 156 10.55 -22.36 2.50
C ARG A 156 11.76 -21.74 1.80
N ARG A 157 11.84 -21.86 0.47
CA ARG A 157 12.88 -21.22 -0.34
C ARG A 157 12.90 -19.71 -0.13
N LEU A 158 11.73 -19.06 -0.15
CA LEU A 158 11.61 -17.63 0.10
C LEU A 158 11.99 -17.25 1.54
N TRP A 159 11.62 -18.03 2.56
CA TRP A 159 12.03 -17.77 3.94
C TRP A 159 13.53 -17.91 4.16
N GLU A 160 14.20 -18.81 3.45
CA GLU A 160 15.66 -18.90 3.46
C GLU A 160 16.30 -17.62 2.89
N GLU A 161 15.77 -17.09 1.79
CA GLU A 161 16.20 -15.80 1.22
C GLU A 161 15.95 -14.64 2.18
N GLN A 162 14.78 -14.58 2.83
CA GLN A 162 14.50 -13.59 3.87
C GLN A 162 15.51 -13.70 5.02
N THR A 163 15.82 -14.91 5.47
CA THR A 163 16.77 -15.15 6.56
C THR A 163 18.18 -14.76 6.16
N ALA A 164 18.58 -14.99 4.91
CA ALA A 164 19.85 -14.49 4.37
C ALA A 164 19.87 -12.96 4.30
N TRP A 165 18.78 -12.34 3.84
CA TRP A 165 18.63 -10.89 3.76
C TRP A 165 18.77 -10.21 5.12
N ARG A 166 18.07 -10.71 6.14
CA ARG A 166 18.14 -10.20 7.53
C ARG A 166 19.55 -10.30 8.11
N ARG A 167 20.29 -11.37 7.78
CA ARG A 167 21.68 -11.55 8.20
C ARG A 167 22.62 -10.55 7.52
N ALA A 168 22.37 -10.23 6.25
CA ALA A 168 23.15 -9.24 5.52
C ALA A 168 22.83 -7.79 5.93
N HIS A 169 21.60 -7.52 6.39
CA HIS A 169 21.10 -6.18 6.72
C HIS A 169 20.57 -6.10 8.16
N PRO A 170 21.41 -6.35 9.18
CA PRO A 170 20.94 -6.55 10.56
C PRO A 170 20.27 -5.32 11.19
N GLN A 171 20.57 -4.12 10.69
CA GLN A 171 20.11 -2.84 11.27
C GLN A 171 18.98 -2.17 10.49
N ASP A 172 18.64 -2.67 9.31
CA ASP A 172 17.74 -1.95 8.40
C ASP A 172 16.99 -2.85 7.42
N TRP A 173 17.06 -4.18 7.56
CA TRP A 173 16.33 -5.11 6.69
C TRP A 173 14.84 -4.79 6.60
N TRP A 174 14.23 -4.24 7.65
CA TRP A 174 12.81 -3.87 7.65
C TRP A 174 12.47 -2.68 6.74
N ARG A 175 13.46 -1.93 6.24
CA ARG A 175 13.23 -0.80 5.32
C ARG A 175 13.02 -1.23 3.88
N SER A 176 13.40 -2.45 3.50
CA SER A 176 13.30 -2.90 2.12
C SER A 176 13.17 -4.42 2.03
N ALA A 177 12.61 -4.93 0.94
CA ALA A 177 12.48 -6.37 0.70
C ALA A 177 13.75 -6.95 0.05
N PRO A 178 14.01 -8.27 0.18
CA PRO A 178 15.11 -8.96 -0.48
C PRO A 178 15.16 -8.65 -1.99
N GLU A 179 16.35 -8.31 -2.49
CA GLU A 179 16.53 -8.01 -3.91
C GLU A 179 16.24 -9.19 -4.84
N ALA A 180 16.31 -10.42 -4.32
CA ALA A 180 15.95 -11.63 -5.05
C ALA A 180 14.46 -11.66 -5.41
N TRP A 181 13.61 -11.00 -4.63
CA TRP A 181 12.15 -10.96 -4.81
C TRP A 181 11.74 -9.87 -5.82
N ARG A 182 12.36 -9.86 -7.01
CA ARG A 182 12.14 -8.89 -8.10
C ARG A 182 10.75 -8.97 -8.73
N TRP A 183 9.71 -9.09 -7.93
CA TRP A 183 8.30 -9.15 -8.31
C TRP A 183 7.78 -7.83 -8.90
N ASP A 184 8.61 -6.78 -8.84
CA ASP A 184 8.46 -5.47 -9.44
C ASP A 184 9.12 -5.33 -10.82
N SER A 185 9.93 -6.30 -11.26
CA SER A 185 10.59 -6.25 -12.57
C SER A 185 9.66 -6.77 -13.68
N PRO A 186 9.61 -6.10 -14.85
CA PRO A 186 8.79 -6.49 -15.99
C PRO A 186 9.29 -7.76 -16.69
#